data_AF-A0A923TDL8-F1
#
_entry.id   AF-A0A923TDL8-F1
#
_cell.length_a   1.000
_cell.length_b   1.000
_cell.length_c   1.000
_cell.angle_alpha   90.00
_cell.angle_beta   90.00
_cell.angle_gamma   90.00
#
_symmetry.space_group_name_H-M   'P 1'
#
loop_
_entity.id
_entity.type
_entity.pdbx_description
1 polymer ?
#
loop_
_entity_poly.entity_id
_entity_poly.type
_entity_poly.pdbx_seq_one_letter_code
_entity_poly.pdbx_strand_id
1 'polypeptide(L)'
;MKPMIGRVLPSLCLVAALYPNSVALAQTTPTSTTPATAAAPDIVVTSEVHTNGISATTAARLSATAPKFVPPASTETGTRATETRVSDQPKNGIVRLPDYIINEPKAPAFKEREPLTRNGRLEQGYKLNPGLRLGPPSLLNDGVALTMLEENFRLERKAEMEDLTNLITSPSARAKAQDETHQTFRRVDFRRSSAPEPSQPRSR
;
A
#
# COMPACT_ATOMS: atom_id res chain seq x y z
N MET A 1 16.04 64.29 45.18
CA MET A 1 17.47 64.05 44.94
C MET A 1 17.59 63.07 43.77
N LYS A 2 18.18 63.51 42.65
CA LYS A 2 18.76 62.69 41.56
C LYS A 2 20.28 62.67 41.82
N PRO A 3 21.02 61.60 41.48
CA PRO A 3 21.46 61.41 40.07
C PRO A 3 21.48 59.91 39.63
N MET A 4 21.15 59.61 38.37
CA MET A 4 22.04 59.26 37.24
C MET A 4 22.65 57.84 37.32
N ILE A 5 22.35 56.91 36.41
CA ILE A 5 22.85 56.69 35.02
C ILE A 5 23.61 55.37 34.99
N GLY A 6 23.29 54.51 34.02
CA GLY A 6 24.04 53.30 33.74
C GLY A 6 23.35 52.42 32.69
N ARG A 7 23.12 52.97 31.50
CA ARG A 7 22.79 52.18 30.28
C ARG A 7 24.07 51.53 29.76
N VAL A 8 24.08 50.23 29.50
CA VAL A 8 24.85 49.64 28.38
C VAL A 8 24.11 48.40 27.86
N LEU A 9 23.61 48.50 26.62
CA LEU A 9 23.33 47.37 25.72
C LEU A 9 24.64 46.96 25.03
N PRO A 10 24.79 45.67 24.69
CA PRO A 10 25.30 45.33 23.36
C PRO A 10 24.31 44.37 22.67
N SER A 11 23.70 44.77 21.55
CA SER A 11 24.26 44.66 20.20
C SER A 11 24.44 43.22 19.73
N LEU A 12 23.37 42.68 19.15
CA LEU A 12 23.31 42.15 17.78
C LEU A 12 24.65 41.76 17.13
N CYS A 13 24.86 40.45 16.93
CA CYS A 13 25.66 39.91 15.82
C CYS A 13 24.91 38.71 15.24
N LEU A 14 24.12 39.00 14.22
CA LEU A 14 23.59 38.07 13.24
C LEU A 14 24.76 37.70 12.29
N VAL A 15 25.21 36.45 12.31
CA VAL A 15 26.14 35.91 11.31
C VAL A 15 25.39 34.91 10.44
N ALA A 16 24.94 35.38 9.29
CA ALA A 16 24.56 34.56 8.16
C ALA A 16 25.85 34.03 7.50
N ALA A 17 26.07 32.72 7.57
CA ALA A 17 27.03 32.03 6.73
C ALA A 17 26.27 31.22 5.67
N LEU A 18 26.23 31.80 4.47
CA LEU A 18 25.88 31.15 3.22
C LEU A 18 26.81 29.96 2.98
N TYR A 19 26.27 28.76 2.78
CA TYR A 19 26.95 27.69 2.06
C TYR A 19 26.00 27.14 0.98
N PRO A 20 26.33 27.29 -0.32
CA PRO A 20 25.62 26.64 -1.40
C PRO A 20 26.16 25.21 -1.56
N ASN A 21 25.33 24.20 -1.31
CA ASN A 21 25.59 22.84 -1.81
C ASN A 21 24.68 22.57 -3.00
N SER A 22 25.15 22.99 -4.17
CA SER A 22 24.68 22.52 -5.46
C SER A 22 25.27 21.12 -5.68
N VAL A 23 24.45 20.07 -5.65
CA VAL A 23 24.82 18.76 -6.19
C VAL A 23 23.84 18.40 -7.29
N ALA A 24 24.44 18.12 -8.44
CA ALA A 24 23.86 18.02 -9.76
C ALA A 24 22.85 16.87 -9.92
N LEU A 25 21.84 17.12 -10.76
CA LEU A 25 21.04 16.10 -11.41
C LEU A 25 21.95 15.26 -12.34
N ALA A 26 22.10 13.97 -12.04
CA ALA A 26 22.55 13.00 -13.03
C ALA A 26 21.32 12.27 -13.59
N GLN A 27 20.91 12.70 -14.78
CA GLN A 27 20.01 11.97 -15.66
C GLN A 27 20.77 10.75 -16.21
N THR A 28 20.27 9.54 -16.01
CA THR A 28 20.69 8.37 -16.77
C THR A 28 19.62 8.06 -17.82
N THR A 29 19.93 8.43 -19.05
CA THR A 29 19.23 7.96 -20.25
C THR A 29 19.64 6.50 -20.53
N PRO A 30 18.71 5.63 -20.96
CA PRO A 30 19.06 4.29 -21.42
C PRO A 30 19.49 4.34 -22.89
N THR A 31 20.74 3.98 -23.16
CA THR A 31 21.22 3.78 -24.54
C THR A 31 21.34 2.30 -24.83
N SER A 32 20.58 1.87 -25.83
CA SER A 32 20.60 0.58 -26.51
C SER A 32 21.95 0.29 -27.16
N THR A 33 22.51 -0.90 -26.93
CA THR A 33 23.51 -1.53 -27.82
C THR A 33 23.41 -3.05 -27.68
N THR A 34 23.23 -3.73 -28.81
CA THR A 34 23.17 -5.19 -29.03
C THR A 34 23.89 -5.44 -30.37
N PRO A 35 24.44 -6.63 -30.71
CA PRO A 35 24.91 -7.81 -29.94
C PRO A 35 26.36 -8.25 -30.28
N ALA A 36 26.92 -9.18 -29.49
CA ALA A 36 27.91 -10.16 -29.97
C ALA A 36 27.78 -11.51 -29.21
N THR A 37 27.18 -12.47 -29.92
CA THR A 37 27.36 -13.94 -29.93
C THR A 37 28.10 -14.64 -28.77
N ALA A 38 27.36 -15.44 -27.97
CA ALA A 38 27.73 -16.81 -27.57
C ALA A 38 26.56 -17.52 -26.82
N ALA A 39 26.04 -18.59 -27.44
CA ALA A 39 25.34 -19.78 -26.91
C ALA A 39 24.09 -19.65 -25.99
N ALA A 40 22.98 -20.22 -26.52
CA ALA A 40 21.62 -20.38 -25.99
C ALA A 40 21.51 -21.18 -24.67
N PRO A 41 20.42 -21.01 -23.89
CA PRO A 41 19.17 -21.73 -24.20
C PRO A 41 18.00 -20.82 -24.61
N ASP A 42 17.20 -21.30 -25.58
CA ASP A 42 15.99 -20.67 -26.09
C ASP A 42 14.98 -20.42 -24.97
N ILE A 43 14.76 -19.15 -24.63
CA ILE A 43 13.59 -18.72 -23.87
C ILE A 43 12.69 -17.99 -24.87
N VAL A 44 11.74 -18.72 -25.45
CA VAL A 44 10.65 -18.14 -26.21
C VAL A 44 9.76 -17.37 -25.22
N VAL A 45 9.96 -16.05 -25.13
CA VAL A 45 9.04 -15.16 -24.43
C VAL A 45 7.89 -14.84 -25.38
N THR A 46 6.83 -15.66 -25.34
CA THR A 46 5.54 -15.29 -25.90
C THR A 46 4.90 -14.25 -24.98
N SER A 47 4.88 -12.99 -25.43
CA SER A 47 4.09 -11.93 -24.83
C SER A 47 2.61 -12.22 -25.06
N GLU A 48 1.99 -13.01 -24.19
CA GLU A 48 0.56 -13.27 -24.24
C GLU A 48 -0.20 -12.03 -23.71
N VAL A 49 -0.81 -11.29 -24.63
CA VAL A 49 -1.91 -10.37 -24.31
C VAL A 49 -3.00 -11.20 -23.65
N HIS A 50 -3.14 -11.09 -22.33
CA HIS A 50 -4.25 -11.71 -21.59
C HIS A 50 -5.55 -11.04 -22.03
N THR A 51 -6.19 -11.63 -23.05
CA THR A 51 -7.61 -11.39 -23.29
C THR A 51 -8.36 -12.19 -22.23
N ASN A 52 -9.19 -11.52 -21.43
CA ASN A 52 -10.08 -12.17 -20.47
C ASN A 52 -11.19 -12.90 -21.25
N GLY A 53 -10.81 -13.98 -21.96
CA GLY A 53 -11.70 -14.84 -22.72
C GLY A 53 -12.00 -16.10 -21.94
N ILE A 54 -13.28 -16.40 -21.75
CA ILE A 54 -13.70 -17.70 -21.23
C ILE A 54 -13.31 -18.76 -22.27
N SER A 55 -12.64 -19.84 -21.86
CA SER A 55 -12.29 -20.91 -22.78
C SER A 55 -13.53 -21.54 -23.42
N ALA A 56 -13.45 -21.94 -24.69
CA ALA A 56 -14.60 -22.45 -25.45
C ALA A 56 -15.32 -23.61 -24.75
N THR A 57 -14.57 -24.45 -24.04
CA THR A 57 -15.09 -25.56 -23.22
C THR A 57 -15.92 -25.07 -22.03
N THR A 58 -15.54 -23.96 -21.42
CA THR A 58 -16.22 -23.36 -20.27
C THR A 58 -17.46 -22.59 -20.71
N ALA A 59 -17.38 -21.90 -21.86
CA ALA A 59 -18.51 -21.24 -22.49
C ALA A 59 -19.61 -22.25 -22.90
N ALA A 60 -19.23 -23.40 -23.45
CA ALA A 60 -20.17 -24.45 -23.82
C ALA A 60 -20.93 -25.03 -22.61
N ARG A 61 -20.26 -25.19 -21.47
CA ARG A 61 -20.90 -25.65 -20.22
C ARG A 61 -21.91 -24.63 -19.69
N LEU A 62 -21.57 -23.34 -19.74
CA LEU A 62 -22.49 -22.27 -19.34
C LEU A 62 -23.73 -22.21 -20.24
N SER A 63 -23.53 -22.33 -21.56
CA SER A 63 -24.62 -22.42 -22.53
C SER A 63 -25.53 -23.63 -22.29
N ALA A 64 -24.96 -24.79 -21.91
CA ALA A 64 -25.74 -25.99 -21.62
C ALA A 64 -26.58 -25.88 -20.34
N THR A 65 -26.16 -25.03 -19.39
CA THR A 65 -26.83 -24.86 -18.09
C THR A 65 -27.82 -23.68 -18.12
N ALA A 66 -27.78 -22.85 -19.15
CA ALA A 66 -28.63 -21.68 -19.26
C ALA A 66 -30.09 -22.08 -19.56
N PRO A 67 -31.09 -21.53 -18.83
CA PRO A 67 -32.48 -21.76 -19.14
C PRO A 67 -32.81 -21.19 -20.53
N LYS A 68 -33.54 -21.96 -21.35
CA LYS A 68 -33.97 -21.54 -22.68
C LYS A 68 -35.01 -20.43 -22.54
N PHE A 69 -34.55 -19.18 -22.58
CA PHE A 69 -35.42 -18.01 -22.52
C PHE A 69 -36.28 -17.94 -23.80
N VAL A 70 -37.59 -18.02 -23.62
CA VAL A 70 -38.55 -17.65 -24.67
C VAL A 70 -38.89 -16.19 -24.42
N PRO A 71 -38.37 -15.25 -25.23
CA PRO A 71 -38.75 -13.86 -25.09
C PRO A 71 -40.27 -13.74 -25.29
N PRO A 72 -40.97 -12.93 -24.48
CA PRO A 72 -42.36 -12.60 -24.76
C PRO A 72 -42.44 -12.01 -26.17
N ALA A 73 -43.46 -12.40 -26.94
CA ALA A 73 -43.66 -11.93 -28.30
C ALA A 73 -43.67 -10.40 -28.32
N SER A 74 -42.76 -9.82 -29.12
CA SER A 74 -42.72 -8.39 -29.39
C SER A 74 -44.06 -7.96 -29.97
N THR A 75 -44.81 -7.16 -29.23
CA THR A 75 -45.91 -6.38 -29.79
C THR A 75 -45.33 -5.33 -30.72
N GLU A 76 -45.21 -5.66 -31.99
CA GLU A 76 -44.99 -4.67 -33.04
C GLU A 76 -46.27 -3.87 -33.24
N THR A 77 -46.37 -2.69 -32.63
CA THR A 77 -47.09 -1.59 -33.24
C THR A 77 -46.49 -0.28 -32.78
N GLY A 78 -45.98 0.47 -33.76
CA GLY A 78 -45.35 1.75 -33.55
C GLY A 78 -44.13 1.80 -34.44
N THR A 79 -44.32 2.33 -35.65
CA THR A 79 -43.28 3.01 -36.40
C THR A 79 -42.64 4.03 -35.45
N ARG A 80 -41.65 3.60 -34.68
CA ARG A 80 -40.76 4.48 -33.98
C ARG A 80 -39.89 5.04 -35.09
N ALA A 81 -40.38 6.11 -35.69
CA ALA A 81 -39.51 7.08 -36.34
C ALA A 81 -38.27 7.14 -35.47
N THR A 82 -37.11 6.93 -36.10
CA THR A 82 -35.85 7.32 -35.50
C THR A 82 -35.99 8.82 -35.25
N GLU A 83 -36.56 9.19 -34.10
CA GLU A 83 -36.45 10.50 -33.52
C GLU A 83 -34.99 10.62 -33.19
N THR A 84 -34.22 11.02 -34.20
CA THR A 84 -33.00 11.78 -34.02
C THR A 84 -33.36 12.79 -32.95
N ARG A 85 -32.86 12.59 -31.73
CA ARG A 85 -33.06 13.53 -30.63
C ARG A 85 -32.33 14.82 -30.99
N VAL A 86 -32.96 15.64 -31.82
CA VAL A 86 -32.56 17.02 -32.13
C VAL A 86 -32.78 17.92 -30.90
N SER A 87 -33.40 17.37 -29.85
CA SER A 87 -33.90 18.07 -28.66
C SER A 87 -32.96 18.06 -27.45
N ASP A 88 -31.79 17.40 -27.49
CA ASP A 88 -30.83 17.43 -26.36
C ASP A 88 -29.82 18.60 -26.44
N GLN A 89 -30.06 19.60 -27.31
CA GLN A 89 -29.31 20.86 -27.26
C GLN A 89 -30.06 21.88 -26.38
N PRO A 90 -29.44 22.37 -25.29
CA PRO A 90 -30.06 23.39 -24.45
C PRO A 90 -30.30 24.65 -25.29
N LYS A 91 -31.51 25.22 -25.20
CA LYS A 91 -31.94 26.44 -25.93
C LYS A 91 -31.04 27.67 -25.72
N ASN A 92 -30.09 27.59 -24.80
CA ASN A 92 -29.22 28.69 -24.39
C ASN A 92 -27.89 28.77 -25.17
N GLY A 93 -27.65 27.92 -26.17
CA GLY A 93 -26.44 27.98 -27.00
C GLY A 93 -25.13 27.68 -26.25
N ILE A 94 -25.21 27.27 -24.98
CA ILE A 94 -24.07 26.88 -24.17
C ILE A 94 -23.64 25.48 -24.60
N VAL A 95 -22.49 25.40 -25.27
CA VAL A 95 -21.83 24.14 -25.62
C VAL A 95 -21.50 23.40 -24.33
N ARG A 96 -22.15 22.26 -24.08
CA ARG A 96 -21.78 21.38 -22.98
C ARG A 96 -20.52 20.62 -23.38
N LEU A 97 -19.49 20.72 -22.55
CA LEU A 97 -18.33 19.85 -22.69
C LEU A 97 -18.77 18.40 -22.44
N PRO A 98 -18.14 17.41 -23.09
CA PRO A 98 -18.35 16.00 -22.77
C PRO A 98 -18.01 15.74 -21.30
N ASP A 99 -18.76 14.85 -20.65
CA ASP A 99 -18.45 14.42 -19.29
C ASP A 99 -17.08 13.74 -19.27
N TYR A 100 -16.08 14.40 -18.67
CA TYR A 100 -14.74 13.85 -18.49
C TYR A 100 -14.58 13.37 -17.05
N ILE A 101 -14.16 12.11 -16.88
CA ILE A 101 -13.83 11.56 -15.56
C ILE A 101 -12.34 11.84 -15.32
N ILE A 102 -12.04 12.74 -14.39
CA ILE A 102 -10.66 12.95 -13.94
C ILE A 102 -10.32 11.83 -12.96
N ASN A 103 -9.47 10.90 -13.39
CA ASN A 103 -8.90 9.89 -12.51
C ASN A 103 -7.55 10.39 -11.98
N GLU A 104 -7.56 11.02 -10.81
CA GLU A 104 -6.32 11.32 -10.11
C GLU A 104 -5.72 10.05 -9.50
N PRO A 105 -4.38 9.89 -9.50
CA PRO A 105 -3.75 8.78 -8.81
C PRO A 105 -4.08 8.89 -7.31
N LYS A 106 -4.70 7.85 -6.76
CA LYS A 106 -4.95 7.77 -5.31
C LYS A 106 -3.61 7.89 -4.58
N ALA A 107 -3.54 8.80 -3.60
CA ALA A 107 -2.38 8.92 -2.74
C ALA A 107 -2.02 7.55 -2.11
N PRO A 108 -0.73 7.23 -1.97
CA PRO A 108 -0.32 5.97 -1.36
C PRO A 108 -0.90 5.87 0.05
N ALA A 109 -1.60 4.77 0.32
CA ALA A 109 -2.15 4.50 1.64
C ALA A 109 -1.02 3.96 2.54
N PHE A 110 -0.35 4.87 3.26
CA PHE A 110 0.65 4.49 4.27
C PHE A 110 -0.02 3.72 5.39
N LYS A 111 0.54 2.56 5.72
CA LYS A 111 0.07 1.77 6.86
C LYS A 111 0.76 2.25 8.12
N GLU A 112 0.08 2.13 9.26
CA GLU A 112 0.65 2.57 10.53
C GLU A 112 1.93 1.79 10.93
N ARG A 113 2.24 0.69 10.25
CA ARG A 113 3.48 -0.10 10.41
C ARG A 113 4.69 0.41 9.64
N GLU A 114 4.51 1.43 8.80
CA GLU A 114 5.58 2.03 8.01
C GLU A 114 6.31 3.23 8.64
N PRO A 115 6.18 3.63 9.94
CA PRO A 115 7.06 4.65 10.48
C PRO A 115 8.49 4.12 10.46
N LEU A 116 9.31 4.79 9.65
CA LEU A 116 10.71 4.44 9.41
C LEU A 116 11.59 4.76 10.63
N THR A 117 11.14 5.62 11.53
CA THR A 117 11.93 6.08 12.69
C THR A 117 11.63 5.27 13.94
N ARG A 118 12.68 5.00 14.74
CA ARG A 118 12.55 4.34 16.05
C ARG A 118 11.63 5.12 17.00
N ASN A 119 11.72 6.45 16.98
CA ASN A 119 10.91 7.32 17.82
C ASN A 119 9.42 7.27 17.42
N GLY A 120 9.12 7.22 16.11
CA GLY A 120 7.74 7.06 15.63
C GLY A 120 7.13 5.72 16.06
N ARG A 121 7.92 4.63 16.04
CA ARG A 121 7.49 3.34 16.59
C ARG A 121 7.24 3.41 18.09
N LEU A 122 8.13 4.04 18.85
CA LEU A 122 7.92 4.21 20.30
C LEU A 122 6.63 4.98 20.61
N GLU A 123 6.42 6.11 19.93
CA GLU A 123 5.21 6.93 20.11
C GLU A 123 3.93 6.14 19.80
N GLN A 124 3.94 5.36 18.72
CA GLN A 124 2.83 4.50 18.36
C GLN A 124 2.62 3.37 19.38
N GLY A 125 3.69 2.76 19.88
CA GLY A 125 3.63 1.73 20.92
C GLY A 125 2.96 2.25 22.18
N TYR A 126 3.25 3.50 22.54
CA TYR A 126 2.59 4.20 23.64
C TYR A 126 1.16 4.65 23.35
N LYS A 127 0.83 4.97 22.09
CA LYS A 127 -0.53 5.31 21.67
C LYS A 127 -1.47 4.12 21.80
N LEU A 128 -0.99 2.93 21.41
CA LEU A 128 -1.76 1.68 21.49
C LEU A 128 -1.83 1.15 22.93
N ASN A 129 -0.77 1.34 23.71
CA ASN A 129 -0.69 0.87 25.09
C ASN A 129 -0.52 2.06 26.06
N PRO A 130 -1.59 2.83 26.33
CA PRO A 130 -1.50 4.05 27.12
C PRO A 130 -1.03 3.79 28.57
N GLY A 131 -1.26 2.58 29.09
CA GLY A 131 -0.79 2.18 30.42
C GLY A 131 0.72 2.20 30.59
N LEU A 132 1.49 2.09 29.50
CA LEU A 132 2.97 2.11 29.56
C LEU A 132 3.53 3.54 29.74
N ARG A 133 2.72 4.57 29.43
CA ARG A 133 3.07 5.97 29.69
C ARG A 133 2.86 6.38 31.15
N LEU A 134 1.97 5.70 31.87
CA LEU A 134 1.65 5.99 33.26
C LEU A 134 2.49 5.10 34.20
N GLY A 135 3.72 5.54 34.53
CA GLY A 135 4.60 4.90 35.50
C GLY A 135 6.03 5.48 35.49
N PRO A 136 6.87 5.23 36.51
CA PRO A 136 8.27 5.67 36.50
C PRO A 136 9.14 4.76 35.59
N PRO A 137 10.29 5.26 35.12
CA PRO A 137 10.43 6.23 34.04
C PRO A 137 9.97 5.66 32.70
N SER A 138 9.22 6.44 31.91
CA SER A 138 8.84 6.10 30.53
C SER A 138 10.01 5.57 29.68
N LEU A 139 11.26 5.98 29.94
CA LEU A 139 12.43 5.42 29.25
C LEU A 139 12.68 3.92 29.48
N LEU A 140 12.33 3.35 30.63
CA LEU A 140 12.50 1.91 30.87
C LEU A 140 11.43 1.07 30.17
N ASN A 141 10.26 1.66 29.92
CA ASN A 141 9.14 0.99 29.25
C ASN A 141 9.25 1.02 27.71
N ASP A 142 10.22 1.76 27.15
CA ASP A 142 10.45 1.85 25.72
C ASP A 142 10.64 0.48 25.06
N GLY A 143 11.40 -0.41 25.71
CA GLY A 143 11.62 -1.76 25.22
C GLY A 143 10.33 -2.57 25.17
N VAL A 144 9.51 -2.49 26.23
CA VAL A 144 8.22 -3.17 26.33
C VAL A 144 7.22 -2.62 25.31
N ALA A 145 7.20 -1.30 25.11
CA ALA A 145 6.36 -0.66 24.11
C ALA A 145 6.70 -1.13 22.69
N LEU A 146 7.99 -1.27 22.37
CA LEU A 146 8.43 -1.80 21.08
C LEU A 146 8.08 -3.28 20.91
N THR A 147 8.26 -4.12 21.94
CA THR A 147 7.92 -5.54 21.82
C THR A 147 6.43 -5.77 21.65
N MET A 148 5.59 -5.04 22.39
CA MET A 148 4.13 -5.11 22.24
C MET A 148 3.67 -4.60 20.87
N LEU A 149 4.28 -3.53 20.36
CA LEU A 149 3.98 -3.02 19.03
C LEU A 149 4.39 -4.00 17.93
N GLU A 150 5.56 -4.64 18.04
CA GLU A 150 5.98 -5.67 17.11
C GLU A 150 5.02 -6.87 17.09
N GLU A 151 4.50 -7.25 18.26
CA GLU A 151 3.49 -8.28 18.40
C GLU A 151 2.16 -7.88 17.74
N ASN A 152 1.70 -6.64 17.94
CA ASN A 152 0.52 -6.11 17.26
C ASN A 152 0.66 -6.14 15.74
N PHE A 153 1.79 -5.69 15.18
CA PHE A 153 2.03 -5.75 13.73
C PHE A 153 2.10 -7.18 13.19
N ARG A 154 2.52 -8.14 14.01
CA ARG A 154 2.51 -9.55 13.66
C ARG A 154 1.08 -10.09 13.64
N LEU A 155 0.24 -9.74 14.61
CA LEU A 155 -1.17 -10.11 14.64
C LEU A 155 -1.94 -9.51 13.47
N GLU A 156 -1.71 -8.25 13.14
CA GLU A 156 -2.29 -7.61 11.96
C GLU A 156 -1.88 -8.30 10.66
N ARG A 157 -0.59 -8.63 10.48
CA ARG A 157 -0.13 -9.38 9.31
C ARG A 157 -0.79 -10.76 9.21
N LYS A 158 -1.01 -11.42 10.35
CA LYS A 158 -1.72 -12.69 10.39
C LYS A 158 -3.19 -12.51 9.96
N ALA A 159 -3.87 -11.50 10.50
CA ALA A 159 -5.25 -11.19 10.14
C ALA A 159 -5.38 -10.85 8.65
N GLU A 160 -4.49 -10.02 8.10
CA GLU A 160 -4.47 -9.71 6.66
C GLU A 160 -4.25 -10.96 5.80
N MET A 161 -3.38 -11.88 6.22
CA MET A 161 -3.19 -13.15 5.51
C MET A 161 -4.44 -14.03 5.59
N GLU A 162 -5.06 -14.14 6.77
CA GLU A 162 -6.31 -14.87 6.95
C GLU A 162 -7.42 -14.29 6.05
N ASP A 163 -7.55 -12.97 5.98
CA ASP A 163 -8.47 -12.29 5.07
C ASP A 163 -8.20 -12.67 3.61
N LEU A 164 -6.94 -12.60 3.15
CA LEU A 164 -6.58 -13.01 1.80
C LEU A 164 -6.86 -14.49 1.52
N THR A 165 -6.62 -15.38 2.48
CA THR A 165 -6.97 -16.80 2.31
C THR A 165 -8.49 -17.01 2.19
N ASN A 166 -9.29 -16.20 2.89
CA ASN A 166 -10.75 -16.26 2.81
C ASN A 166 -11.27 -15.84 1.42
N LEU A 167 -10.54 -15.00 0.68
CA LEU A 167 -10.88 -14.63 -0.71
C LEU A 167 -10.68 -15.78 -1.71
N ILE A 168 -9.93 -16.83 -1.36
CA ILE A 168 -9.72 -17.99 -2.24
C ILE A 168 -11.04 -18.72 -2.43
N THR A 169 -11.53 -18.83 -3.68
CA THR A 169 -12.84 -19.42 -3.99
C THR A 169 -12.90 -20.93 -3.71
N SER A 170 -11.81 -21.66 -3.95
CA SER A 170 -11.80 -23.12 -3.78
C SER A 170 -11.62 -23.52 -2.31
N PRO A 171 -12.49 -24.36 -1.73
CA PRO A 171 -12.45 -24.69 -0.30
C PRO A 171 -11.21 -25.51 0.10
N SER A 172 -10.75 -26.42 -0.76
CA SER A 172 -9.58 -27.27 -0.49
C SER A 172 -8.27 -26.49 -0.52
N ALA A 173 -8.10 -25.54 -1.44
CA ALA A 173 -6.92 -24.68 -1.46
C ALA A 173 -6.95 -23.65 -0.32
N ARG A 174 -8.13 -23.16 0.07
CA ARG A 174 -8.30 -22.28 1.23
C ARG A 174 -7.82 -22.96 2.52
N ALA A 175 -8.26 -24.19 2.79
CA ALA A 175 -7.87 -24.93 3.99
C ALA A 175 -6.34 -25.09 4.09
N LYS A 176 -5.68 -25.47 2.98
CA LYS A 176 -4.22 -25.57 2.91
C LYS A 176 -3.53 -24.23 3.18
N ALA A 177 -4.01 -23.16 2.54
CA ALA A 177 -3.44 -21.83 2.72
C ALA A 177 -3.62 -21.31 4.17
N GLN A 178 -4.73 -21.63 4.82
CA GLN A 178 -4.97 -21.33 6.23
C GLN A 178 -3.99 -22.09 7.14
N ASP A 179 -3.79 -23.39 6.90
CA ASP A 179 -2.85 -24.21 7.65
C ASP A 179 -1.40 -23.69 7.53
N GLU A 180 -0.99 -23.35 6.31
CA GLU A 180 0.34 -22.78 6.03
C GLU A 180 0.53 -21.41 6.72
N THR A 181 -0.51 -20.57 6.68
CA THR A 181 -0.52 -19.28 7.38
C THR A 181 -0.34 -19.49 8.87
N HIS A 182 -1.16 -20.33 9.49
CA HIS A 182 -1.05 -20.67 10.92
C HIS A 182 0.31 -21.24 11.29
N GLN A 183 0.88 -22.13 10.46
CA GLN A 183 2.19 -22.73 10.71
C GLN A 183 3.32 -21.69 10.63
N THR A 184 3.25 -20.78 9.65
CA THR A 184 4.25 -19.72 9.45
C THR A 184 4.31 -18.79 10.65
N PHE A 185 3.16 -18.38 11.18
CA PHE A 185 3.15 -17.55 12.38
C PHE A 185 3.64 -18.36 13.60
N ARG A 186 3.18 -19.59 13.84
CA ARG A 186 3.62 -20.40 14.99
C ARG A 186 5.15 -20.64 15.07
N ARG A 187 5.84 -20.81 13.94
CA ARG A 187 7.31 -21.07 13.95
C ARG A 187 8.15 -19.91 14.48
N VAL A 188 7.69 -18.67 14.33
CA VAL A 188 8.48 -17.49 14.72
C VAL A 188 8.59 -17.36 16.25
N ASP A 189 7.57 -17.81 17.00
CA ASP A 189 7.53 -17.69 18.46
C ASP A 189 8.61 -18.56 19.15
N PHE A 190 8.99 -19.67 18.50
CA PHE A 190 10.02 -20.58 18.99
C PHE A 190 11.44 -20.02 18.79
N ARG A 191 11.67 -19.26 17.71
CA ARG A 191 13.00 -18.70 17.41
C ARG A 191 13.32 -17.47 18.27
N ARG A 192 12.32 -16.70 18.69
CA ARG A 192 12.52 -15.49 19.53
C ARG A 192 12.84 -15.84 20.98
N SER A 193 12.30 -16.96 21.48
CA SER A 193 12.56 -17.46 22.84
C SER A 193 13.91 -18.19 22.97
N SER A 194 14.56 -18.54 21.86
CA SER A 194 15.84 -19.27 21.85
C SER A 194 17.06 -18.38 21.58
N ALA A 195 16.96 -17.06 21.70
CA ALA A 195 18.11 -16.18 21.53
C ALA A 195 19.13 -16.42 22.67
N PRO A 196 20.43 -16.62 22.36
CA PRO A 196 21.45 -16.82 23.39
C PRO A 196 21.61 -15.55 24.23
N GLU A 197 21.52 -15.72 25.54
CA GLU A 197 21.76 -14.69 26.54
C GLU A 197 23.12 -14.00 26.29
N PRO A 198 23.20 -12.66 26.28
CA PRO A 198 24.47 -11.98 26.08
C PRO A 198 25.42 -12.35 27.23
N SER A 199 26.50 -13.05 26.87
CA SER A 199 27.55 -13.50 27.78
C SER A 199 27.99 -12.36 28.70
N GLN A 200 27.78 -12.52 30.01
CA GLN A 200 28.26 -11.55 30.99
C GLN A 200 29.80 -11.41 30.89
N PRO A 201 30.33 -10.18 30.98
CA PRO A 201 31.77 -9.96 30.92
C PRO A 201 32.43 -10.60 32.14
N ARG A 202 33.32 -11.58 31.92
CA ARG A 202 34.19 -12.13 32.96
C ARG A 202 35.11 -11.01 33.47
N SER A 203 34.82 -10.52 34.67
CA SER A 203 35.76 -9.71 35.44
C SER A 203 37.00 -10.53 35.76
N ARG A 204 38.17 -10.04 35.35
CA ARG A 204 39.47 -10.44 35.88
C ARG A 204 39.91 -9.45 36.94
#